data_AF-M1EQF6-F1
#
_entry.id   AF-M1EQF6-F1
#
_cell.length_a   1.000
_cell.length_b   1.000
_cell.length_c   1.000
_cell.angle_alpha   90.00
_cell.angle_beta   90.00
_cell.angle_gamma   90.00
#
_symmetry.space_group_name_H-M   'P 1'
#
loop_
_entity.id
_entity.type
_entity.pdbx_description
1 polymer ?
#
loop_
_entity_poly.entity_id
_entity_poly.type
_entity_poly.pdbx_seq_one_letter_code
_entity_poly.pdbx_strand_id
1 'polypeptide(L)'
;VDGYKQLGFQETAYGEFLSRLRENPRLIASSLVAGEKLNQENTQSVIYTVFTSLYGNCIMQEDESYLLQVLRYLIEFELKESDNPRRLLRRGTCAFSILFKLFSEGLFSAKLFLTATLHEPIMQLLVEDEDHLETDPNKLIDRFSPLQQEKLFGEKGSERF
;
A
#
# COMPACT_ATOMS: atom_id res chain seq x y z
N VAL A 1 22.34 -16.37 -13.07
CA VAL A 1 23.24 -17.33 -12.39
C VAL A 1 22.62 -18.69 -12.57
N ASP A 2 23.37 -19.67 -13.06
CA ASP A 2 22.87 -21.02 -13.35
C ASP A 2 22.71 -21.76 -12.02
N GLY A 3 21.46 -21.99 -11.57
CA GLY A 3 21.14 -22.53 -10.25
C GLY A 3 21.81 -23.88 -9.99
N TYR A 4 21.85 -24.72 -11.01
CA TYR A 4 22.56 -25.99 -11.03
C TYR A 4 24.05 -25.87 -10.68
N LYS A 5 24.74 -24.80 -11.09
CA LYS A 5 26.17 -24.61 -10.81
C LYS A 5 26.45 -24.27 -9.34
N GLN A 6 25.48 -23.75 -8.62
CA GLN A 6 25.62 -23.39 -7.20
C GLN A 6 24.98 -24.41 -6.26
N LEU A 7 23.86 -25.01 -6.65
CA LEU A 7 23.07 -25.90 -5.80
C LEU A 7 23.19 -27.39 -6.20
N GLY A 8 23.67 -27.68 -7.41
CA GLY A 8 23.76 -29.05 -7.93
C GLY A 8 22.41 -29.76 -7.85
N PHE A 9 22.41 -30.99 -7.34
CA PHE A 9 21.20 -31.81 -7.16
C PHE A 9 20.14 -31.18 -6.22
N GLN A 10 20.53 -30.25 -5.35
CA GLN A 10 19.60 -29.61 -4.40
C GLN A 10 18.65 -28.64 -5.09
N GLU A 11 18.96 -28.16 -6.30
CA GLU A 11 18.09 -27.27 -7.07
C GLU A 11 16.68 -27.86 -7.24
N THR A 12 16.61 -29.16 -7.57
CA THR A 12 15.32 -29.86 -7.73
C THR A 12 14.56 -29.94 -6.41
N ALA A 13 15.25 -30.21 -5.31
CA ALA A 13 14.62 -30.30 -3.98
C ALA A 13 14.07 -28.95 -3.52
N TYR A 14 14.82 -27.86 -3.71
CA TYR A 14 14.35 -26.50 -3.41
C TYR A 14 13.20 -26.08 -4.32
N GLY A 15 13.26 -26.42 -5.61
CA GLY A 15 12.17 -26.17 -6.56
C GLY A 15 10.87 -26.86 -6.15
N GLU A 16 10.92 -28.15 -5.80
CA GLU A 16 9.76 -28.88 -5.33
C GLU A 16 9.23 -28.29 -4.01
N PHE A 17 10.11 -28.00 -3.06
CA PHE A 17 9.72 -27.37 -1.80
C PHE A 17 8.99 -26.05 -2.03
N LEU A 18 9.53 -25.15 -2.85
CA LEU A 18 8.91 -23.86 -3.15
C LEU A 18 7.58 -24.03 -3.88
N SER A 19 7.45 -24.99 -4.80
CA SER A 19 6.17 -25.29 -5.46
C SER A 19 5.12 -25.72 -4.44
N ARG A 20 5.45 -26.68 -3.57
CA ARG A 20 4.54 -27.17 -2.52
C ARG A 20 4.16 -26.08 -1.52
N LEU A 21 5.10 -25.20 -1.21
CA LEU A 21 4.88 -24.07 -0.31
C LEU A 21 3.93 -23.05 -0.94
N ARG A 22 4.14 -22.71 -2.22
CA ARG A 22 3.29 -21.81 -3.02
C ARG A 22 1.86 -22.34 -3.13
N GLU A 23 1.71 -23.64 -3.35
CA GLU A 23 0.42 -24.35 -3.45
C GLU A 23 -0.32 -24.48 -2.11
N ASN A 24 0.27 -24.05 -0.99
CA ASN A 24 -0.35 -24.07 0.33
C ASN A 24 -0.54 -22.66 0.92
N PRO A 25 -1.57 -21.91 0.47
CA PRO A 25 -1.82 -20.54 0.91
C PRO A 25 -2.04 -20.40 2.42
N ARG A 26 -2.63 -21.41 3.06
CA ARG A 26 -2.88 -21.40 4.51
C ARG A 26 -1.57 -21.44 5.30
N LEU A 27 -0.63 -22.30 4.87
CA LEU A 27 0.68 -22.39 5.50
C LEU A 27 1.43 -21.08 5.38
N ILE A 28 1.45 -20.46 4.20
CA ILE A 28 2.05 -19.14 3.99
C ILE A 28 1.42 -18.10 4.91
N ALA A 29 0.09 -17.97 4.94
CA ALA A 29 -0.59 -17.01 5.79
C ALA A 29 -0.24 -17.20 7.27
N SER A 30 -0.28 -18.45 7.75
CA SER A 30 0.07 -18.75 9.15
C SER A 30 1.53 -18.45 9.47
N SER A 31 2.44 -18.69 8.52
CA SER A 31 3.88 -18.42 8.67
C SER A 31 4.17 -16.92 8.69
N LEU A 32 3.48 -16.13 7.87
CA LEU A 32 3.60 -14.67 7.87
C LEU A 32 3.12 -14.08 9.20
N VAL A 33 1.97 -14.51 9.71
CA VAL A 33 1.44 -14.03 11.00
C VAL A 33 2.35 -14.43 12.16
N ALA A 34 2.89 -15.66 12.15
CA ALA A 34 3.86 -16.09 13.15
C ALA A 34 5.17 -15.27 13.05
N GLY A 35 5.67 -15.05 11.83
CA GLY A 35 6.86 -14.26 11.56
C GLY A 35 6.72 -12.80 12.02
N GLU A 36 5.56 -12.19 11.79
CA GLU A 36 5.26 -10.83 12.27
C GLU A 36 5.37 -10.73 13.79
N LYS A 37 4.82 -11.72 14.51
CA LYS A 37 4.89 -11.76 15.99
C LYS A 37 6.31 -11.98 16.52
N LEU A 38 7.17 -12.66 15.75
CA LEU A 38 8.55 -12.92 16.13
C LEU A 38 9.47 -11.72 15.86
N ASN A 39 9.31 -11.05 14.71
CA ASN A 39 10.13 -9.92 14.33
C ASN A 39 9.40 -8.96 13.39
N GLN A 40 8.86 -7.88 13.97
CA GLN A 40 8.12 -6.86 13.23
C GLN A 40 9.00 -6.04 12.29
N GLU A 41 10.29 -5.86 12.60
CA GLU A 41 11.22 -5.06 11.78
C GLU A 41 11.48 -5.70 10.42
N ASN A 42 11.63 -7.02 10.38
CA ASN A 42 11.89 -7.76 9.15
C ASN A 42 10.61 -8.15 8.38
N THR A 43 9.44 -7.95 8.96
CA THR A 43 8.15 -8.41 8.41
C THR A 43 7.92 -7.91 6.98
N GLN A 44 8.16 -6.62 6.74
CA GLN A 44 7.98 -6.03 5.41
C GLN A 44 8.91 -6.66 4.37
N SER A 45 10.18 -6.89 4.72
CA SER A 45 11.15 -7.52 3.83
C SER A 45 10.76 -8.96 3.49
N VAL A 46 10.36 -9.75 4.50
CA VAL A 46 9.91 -11.15 4.30
C VAL A 46 8.69 -11.20 3.40
N ILE A 47 7.69 -10.36 3.64
CA ILE A 47 6.47 -10.32 2.81
C ILE A 47 6.80 -9.91 1.39
N TYR A 48 7.69 -8.93 1.20
CA TYR A 48 8.13 -8.53 -0.12
C TYR A 48 8.87 -9.66 -0.85
N THR A 49 9.75 -10.40 -0.17
CA THR A 49 10.42 -11.58 -0.74
C THR A 49 9.40 -12.65 -1.12
N VAL A 50 8.41 -12.94 -0.28
CA VAL A 50 7.34 -13.89 -0.61
C VAL A 50 6.56 -13.43 -1.85
N PHE A 51 6.12 -12.18 -1.90
CA PHE A 51 5.36 -11.63 -3.03
C PHE A 51 6.16 -11.67 -4.35
N THR A 52 7.41 -11.22 -4.32
CA THR A 52 8.24 -11.10 -5.53
C THR A 52 8.86 -12.42 -5.97
N SER A 53 9.32 -13.25 -5.03
CA SER A 53 10.12 -14.44 -5.33
C SER A 53 9.30 -15.72 -5.36
N LEU A 54 8.29 -15.86 -4.50
CA LEU A 54 7.44 -17.05 -4.48
C LEU A 54 6.25 -16.92 -5.45
N TYR A 55 5.64 -15.74 -5.50
CA TYR A 55 4.47 -15.47 -6.35
C TYR A 55 4.80 -14.67 -7.61
N GLY A 56 6.10 -14.39 -7.88
CA GLY A 56 6.53 -13.80 -9.15
C GLY A 56 5.87 -12.45 -9.47
N ASN A 57 5.50 -11.64 -8.45
CA ASN A 57 4.71 -10.41 -8.61
C ASN A 57 3.31 -10.62 -9.23
N CYS A 58 2.77 -11.84 -9.18
CA CYS A 58 1.49 -12.22 -9.79
C CYS A 58 1.46 -11.98 -11.31
N ILE A 59 2.60 -12.17 -12.01
CA ILE A 59 2.64 -12.11 -13.47
C ILE A 59 1.78 -13.25 -14.07
N MET A 60 1.78 -14.42 -13.42
CA MET A 60 0.94 -15.55 -13.81
C MET A 60 -0.37 -15.56 -13.03
N GLN A 61 -1.48 -15.86 -13.70
CA GLN A 61 -2.81 -15.93 -13.10
C GLN A 61 -2.92 -16.97 -11.99
N GLU A 62 -2.15 -18.05 -12.08
CA GLU A 62 -2.10 -19.08 -11.03
C GLU A 62 -1.55 -18.49 -9.72
N ASP A 63 -0.45 -17.72 -9.79
CA ASP A 63 0.16 -17.10 -8.62
C ASP A 63 -0.78 -16.06 -7.99
N GLU A 64 -1.50 -15.30 -8.82
CA GLU A 64 -2.57 -14.41 -8.37
C GLU A 64 -3.65 -15.16 -7.58
N SER A 65 -4.10 -16.32 -8.09
CA SER A 65 -5.12 -17.12 -7.42
C SER A 65 -4.66 -17.63 -6.06
N TYR A 66 -3.42 -18.13 -5.96
CA TYR A 66 -2.86 -18.55 -4.66
C TYR A 66 -2.68 -17.37 -3.72
N LEU A 67 -2.21 -16.23 -4.20
CA LEU A 67 -2.01 -15.03 -3.38
C LEU A 67 -3.34 -14.49 -2.84
N LEU A 68 -4.40 -14.47 -3.63
CA LEU A 68 -5.74 -14.11 -3.18
C LEU A 68 -6.24 -15.05 -2.07
N GLN A 69 -5.91 -16.33 -2.14
CA GLN A 69 -6.20 -17.28 -1.05
C GLN A 69 -5.37 -16.98 0.20
N VAL A 70 -4.09 -16.58 0.07
CA VAL A 70 -3.27 -16.13 1.21
C VAL A 70 -3.93 -14.93 1.88
N LEU A 71 -4.32 -13.92 1.10
CA LEU A 71 -5.01 -12.73 1.60
C LEU A 71 -6.30 -13.11 2.34
N ARG A 72 -7.08 -14.06 1.81
CA ARG A 72 -8.29 -14.58 2.49
C ARG A 72 -7.96 -15.16 3.87
N TYR A 73 -6.92 -15.99 3.98
CA TYR A 73 -6.51 -16.55 5.27
C TYR A 73 -5.94 -15.48 6.23
N LEU A 74 -5.22 -14.49 5.71
CA LEU A 74 -4.75 -13.37 6.53
C LEU A 74 -5.91 -12.53 7.10
N ILE A 75 -7.01 -12.38 6.36
CA ILE A 75 -8.24 -11.79 6.90
C ILE A 75 -8.75 -12.61 8.09
N GLU A 76 -8.80 -13.93 7.95
CA GLU A 76 -9.24 -14.83 9.03
C GLU A 76 -8.31 -14.80 10.25
N PHE A 77 -7.00 -14.69 10.05
CA PHE A 77 -6.02 -14.76 11.15
C PHE A 77 -5.76 -13.43 11.84
N GLU A 78 -5.82 -12.31 11.11
CA GLU A 78 -5.46 -10.99 11.65
C GLU A 78 -6.66 -10.08 11.83
N LEU A 79 -7.52 -9.98 10.82
CA LEU A 79 -8.61 -8.99 10.82
C LEU A 79 -9.80 -9.46 11.65
N LYS A 80 -10.18 -10.73 11.52
CA LYS A 80 -11.28 -11.33 12.29
C LYS A 80 -10.98 -11.36 13.80
N GLU A 81 -9.72 -11.64 14.16
CA GLU A 81 -9.27 -11.74 15.54
C GLU A 81 -8.89 -10.38 16.16
N SER A 82 -8.90 -9.29 15.38
CA SER A 82 -8.55 -7.95 15.86
C SER A 82 -9.76 -7.23 16.47
N ASP A 83 -9.59 -6.70 17.68
CA ASP A 83 -10.59 -5.84 18.33
C ASP A 83 -10.87 -4.54 17.56
N ASN A 84 -9.92 -4.08 16.74
CA ASN A 84 -10.06 -2.85 15.96
C ASN A 84 -9.38 -2.97 14.59
N PRO A 85 -10.04 -3.64 13.62
CA PRO A 85 -9.49 -3.87 12.29
C PRO A 85 -9.24 -2.56 11.54
N ARG A 86 -10.05 -1.52 11.77
CA ARG A 86 -9.84 -0.19 11.15
C ARG A 86 -8.49 0.41 11.53
N ARG A 87 -8.10 0.32 12.80
CA ARG A 87 -6.80 0.83 13.28
C ARG A 87 -5.65 0.03 12.69
N LEU A 88 -5.79 -1.29 12.64
CA LEU A 88 -4.78 -2.21 12.11
C LEU A 88 -4.51 -1.94 10.61
N LEU A 89 -5.58 -1.79 9.80
CA LEU A 89 -5.47 -1.44 8.38
C LEU A 89 -4.86 -0.04 8.16
N ARG A 90 -5.26 0.96 8.95
CA ARG A 90 -4.70 2.32 8.84
C ARG A 90 -3.21 2.38 9.15
N ARG A 91 -2.74 1.57 10.11
CA ARG A 91 -1.32 1.52 10.45
C ARG A 91 -0.50 0.90 9.32
N GLY A 92 -1.07 -0.08 8.61
CA GLY A 92 -0.46 -0.66 7.42
C GLY A 92 0.74 -1.57 7.70
N THR A 93 0.94 -2.00 8.95
CA THR A 93 2.14 -2.75 9.37
C THR A 93 1.94 -4.25 9.51
N CYS A 94 0.69 -4.75 9.45
CA CYS A 94 0.43 -6.18 9.56
C CYS A 94 0.62 -6.90 8.22
N ALA A 95 0.73 -8.23 8.27
CA ALA A 95 0.99 -9.03 7.09
C ALA A 95 -0.07 -8.85 6.00
N PHE A 96 -1.35 -8.83 6.38
CA PHE A 96 -2.44 -8.55 5.44
C PHE A 96 -2.26 -7.21 4.74
N SER A 97 -2.01 -6.13 5.50
CA SER A 97 -1.99 -4.77 4.95
C SER A 97 -0.85 -4.58 3.97
N ILE A 98 0.34 -5.11 4.31
CA ILE A 98 1.53 -5.02 3.46
C ILE A 98 1.31 -5.83 2.18
N LEU A 99 0.84 -7.08 2.29
CA LEU A 99 0.63 -7.95 1.14
C LEU A 99 -0.49 -7.45 0.22
N PHE A 100 -1.59 -6.97 0.80
CA PHE A 100 -2.71 -6.40 0.07
C PHE A 100 -2.31 -5.14 -0.70
N LYS A 101 -1.48 -4.29 -0.10
CA LYS A 101 -0.90 -3.12 -0.76
C LYS A 101 -0.04 -3.53 -1.95
N LEU A 102 0.91 -4.45 -1.76
CA LEU A 102 1.77 -4.96 -2.84
C LEU A 102 0.96 -5.55 -3.99
N PHE A 103 -0.06 -6.36 -3.68
CA PHE A 103 -0.96 -6.93 -4.68
C PHE A 103 -1.70 -5.83 -5.46
N SER A 104 -2.39 -4.93 -4.74
CA SER A 104 -3.24 -3.91 -5.36
C SER A 104 -2.45 -2.90 -6.19
N GLU A 105 -1.24 -2.52 -5.74
CA GLU A 105 -0.31 -1.67 -6.50
C GLU A 105 0.39 -2.43 -7.64
N GLY A 106 0.44 -3.76 -7.59
CA GLY A 106 0.96 -4.61 -8.66
C GLY A 106 0.01 -4.75 -9.85
N LEU A 107 -1.30 -4.61 -9.63
CA LEU A 107 -2.33 -4.76 -10.66
C LEU A 107 -2.26 -3.64 -11.71
N PHE A 108 -1.89 -4.00 -12.95
CA PHE A 108 -1.90 -3.06 -14.08
C PHE A 108 -3.29 -2.51 -14.36
N SER A 109 -4.33 -3.34 -14.20
CA SER A 109 -5.73 -2.93 -14.35
C SER A 109 -6.12 -1.83 -13.37
N ALA A 110 -5.67 -1.91 -12.11
CA ALA A 110 -5.90 -0.88 -11.11
C ALA A 110 -5.21 0.44 -11.49
N LYS A 111 -3.95 0.38 -11.98
CA LYS A 111 -3.24 1.57 -12.46
C LYS A 111 -3.96 2.21 -13.64
N LEU A 112 -4.33 1.41 -14.64
CA LEU A 112 -5.05 1.91 -15.81
C LEU A 112 -6.39 2.54 -15.42
N PHE A 113 -7.13 1.90 -14.52
CA PHE A 113 -8.39 2.43 -14.00
C PHE A 113 -8.20 3.76 -13.28
N LEU A 114 -7.22 3.84 -12.36
CA LEU A 114 -6.93 5.07 -11.62
C LEU A 114 -6.45 6.18 -12.56
N THR A 115 -5.59 5.88 -13.53
CA THR A 115 -5.17 6.85 -14.55
C THR A 115 -6.36 7.34 -15.35
N ALA A 116 -7.19 6.46 -15.89
CA ALA A 116 -8.36 6.87 -16.68
C ALA A 116 -9.37 7.69 -15.87
N THR A 117 -9.56 7.36 -14.59
CA THR A 117 -10.53 8.04 -13.72
C THR A 117 -10.02 9.38 -13.19
N LEU A 118 -8.73 9.48 -12.87
CA LEU A 118 -8.15 10.64 -12.20
C LEU A 118 -7.38 11.58 -13.14
N HIS A 119 -7.04 11.15 -14.36
CA HIS A 119 -6.27 11.99 -15.28
C HIS A 119 -6.97 13.32 -15.54
N GLU A 120 -8.23 13.29 -15.98
CA GLU A 120 -8.99 14.51 -16.29
C GLU A 120 -9.14 15.46 -15.08
N PRO A 121 -9.65 15.03 -13.91
CA PRO A 121 -9.81 15.95 -12.77
C PRO A 121 -8.47 16.47 -12.24
N ILE A 122 -7.39 15.69 -12.29
CA ILE A 122 -6.05 16.17 -11.91
C ILE A 122 -5.56 17.22 -12.91
N MET A 123 -5.72 16.97 -14.22
CA MET A 123 -5.30 17.92 -15.25
C MET A 123 -6.09 19.23 -15.19
N GLN A 124 -7.39 19.17 -14.93
CA GLN A 124 -8.22 20.36 -14.74
C GLN A 124 -7.72 21.20 -13.57
N LEU A 125 -7.47 20.59 -12.42
CA LEU A 125 -6.92 21.27 -11.24
C LEU A 125 -5.56 21.92 -11.53
N LEU A 126 -4.70 21.29 -12.34
CA LEU A 126 -3.37 21.81 -12.67
C LEU A 126 -3.41 22.98 -13.67
N VAL A 127 -4.44 23.06 -14.51
CA VAL A 127 -4.61 24.13 -15.51
C VAL A 127 -5.34 25.33 -14.92
N GLU A 128 -6.22 25.11 -13.96
CA GLU A 128 -6.94 26.16 -13.22
C GLU A 128 -6.03 26.82 -12.18
N ASP A 129 -5.23 27.79 -12.59
CA ASP A 129 -4.30 28.57 -11.73
C ASP A 129 -5.02 29.41 -10.65
N GLU A 130 -6.35 29.43 -10.67
CA GLU A 130 -7.20 30.29 -9.83
C GLU A 130 -7.90 29.51 -8.68
N ASP A 131 -7.85 28.17 -8.69
CA ASP A 131 -8.56 27.35 -7.71
C ASP A 131 -7.75 27.19 -6.43
N HIS A 132 -7.89 28.20 -5.57
CA HIS A 132 -7.16 28.25 -4.33
C HIS A 132 -7.81 27.37 -3.25
N LEU A 133 -7.37 26.12 -3.12
CA LEU A 133 -7.88 25.12 -2.16
C LEU A 133 -7.62 25.39 -0.65
N GLU A 134 -7.25 26.62 -0.26
CA GLU A 134 -7.05 26.94 1.16
C GLU A 134 -8.39 27.19 1.84
N THR A 135 -8.56 26.53 2.97
CA THR A 135 -9.80 26.59 3.77
C THR A 135 -9.55 27.15 5.17
N ASP A 136 -8.28 27.32 5.58
CA ASP A 136 -7.92 27.96 6.84
C ASP A 136 -8.11 29.48 6.76
N PRO A 137 -9.04 30.06 7.55
CA PRO A 137 -9.29 31.49 7.55
C PRO A 137 -8.06 32.33 7.87
N ASN A 138 -7.16 31.82 8.71
CA ASN A 138 -5.97 32.58 9.12
C ASN A 138 -4.96 32.73 7.98
N LYS A 139 -4.89 31.75 7.08
CA LYS A 139 -3.98 31.74 5.93
C LYS A 139 -4.57 32.44 4.72
N LEU A 140 -5.90 32.61 4.67
CA LEU A 140 -6.55 33.42 3.63
C LEU A 140 -6.14 34.89 3.73
N ILE A 141 -5.90 35.40 4.94
CA ILE A 141 -5.52 36.80 5.16
C ILE A 141 -4.19 37.10 4.45
N ASP A 142 -3.21 36.20 4.54
CA ASP A 142 -1.87 36.34 3.93
C ASP A 142 -1.89 36.43 2.39
N ARG A 143 -3.03 36.13 1.75
CA ARG A 143 -3.20 36.24 0.30
C ARG A 143 -3.58 37.63 -0.18
N PHE A 144 -4.17 38.44 0.70
CA PHE A 144 -4.51 39.81 0.36
C PHE A 144 -3.25 40.66 0.45
N SER A 145 -3.03 41.55 -0.53
CA SER A 145 -1.99 42.57 -0.39
C SER A 145 -2.24 43.40 0.89
N PRO A 146 -1.21 44.00 1.51
CA PRO A 146 -1.39 44.79 2.74
C PRO A 146 -2.50 45.86 2.61
N LEU A 147 -2.64 46.47 1.43
CA LEU A 147 -3.69 47.43 1.08
C LEU A 147 -5.10 46.81 1.01
N GLN A 148 -5.22 45.56 0.57
CA GLN A 148 -6.50 44.83 0.56
C GLN A 148 -6.84 44.30 1.95
N GLN A 149 -5.84 43.86 2.72
CA GLN A 149 -6.03 43.47 4.13
C GLN A 149 -6.59 44.64 4.93
N GLU A 150 -5.99 45.82 4.78
CA GLU A 150 -6.42 47.02 5.47
C GLU A 150 -7.81 47.51 5.03
N LYS A 151 -8.18 47.33 3.75
CA LYS A 151 -9.53 47.65 3.25
C LYS A 151 -10.62 46.68 3.70
N LEU A 152 -10.33 45.39 3.76
CA LEU A 152 -11.31 44.34 4.04
C LEU A 152 -11.43 44.03 5.53
N PHE A 153 -10.31 44.11 6.26
CA PHE A 153 -10.18 43.72 7.66
C PHE A 153 -9.68 44.88 8.56
N GLY A 154 -9.26 46.02 8.02
CA GLY A 154 -8.76 47.14 8.84
C GLY A 154 -7.28 47.02 9.20
N GLU A 155 -6.76 47.94 10.03
CA GLU A 155 -5.36 47.90 10.47
C GLU A 155 -5.12 46.71 11.41
N LYS A 156 -3.99 46.02 11.24
CA LYS A 156 -3.55 44.92 12.12
C LYS A 156 -3.54 45.37 13.57
N GLY A 157 -4.40 44.77 14.40
CA GLY A 157 -4.52 45.09 15.83
C GLY A 157 -5.68 46.04 16.20
N SER A 158 -6.54 46.41 15.25
CA SER A 158 -7.78 47.14 15.50
C SER A 158 -8.95 46.20 15.84
N GLU A 159 -10.03 46.71 16.45
CA GLU A 159 -11.27 45.93 16.72
C GLU A 159 -11.95 45.38 15.45
N ARG A 160 -11.55 45.85 14.26
CA ARG A 160 -12.10 45.43 12.96
C ARG A 160 -11.32 44.29 12.28
N PHE A 161 -10.10 43.99 12.75
CA PHE A 161 -9.18 42.99 12.17
C PHE A 161 -9.32 41.63 12.86
#